data_AF-A0A251WCT5-F1
#
_entry.id   AF-A0A251WCT5-F1
#
_cell.length_a   1.000
_cell.length_b   1.000
_cell.length_c   1.000
_cell.angle_alpha   90.00
_cell.angle_beta   90.00
_cell.angle_gamma   90.00
#
_symmetry.space_group_name_H-M   'P 1'
#
loop_
_entity.id
_entity.type
_entity.pdbx_description
1 polymer ?
#
loop_
_entity_poly.entity_id
_entity_poly.type
_entity_poly.pdbx_seq_one_letter_code
_entity_poly.pdbx_strand_id
1 'polypeptide(L)' 'MSQANIQVCSICGVKIQKLIGQDMVIFSTGAKSTREVLYQRVCQHVKDRPGCINKEGRTN' A
#
# COMPACT_ATOMS: atom_id res chain seq x y z
N MET A 1 8.36 -9.70 20.23
CA MET A 1 7.33 -9.92 19.19
C MET A 1 7.39 -8.75 18.23
N SER A 2 7.91 -8.94 17.02
CA SER A 2 7.90 -7.88 15.98
C SER A 2 6.48 -7.74 15.46
N GLN A 3 5.75 -6.78 16.02
CA GLN A 3 4.42 -6.43 15.56
C GLN A 3 4.57 -5.84 14.15
N ALA A 4 4.32 -6.67 13.13
CA ALA A 4 4.32 -6.17 11.76
C ALA A 4 3.25 -5.09 11.67
N ASN A 5 3.67 -3.84 11.42
CA ASN A 5 2.76 -2.70 11.36
C ASN A 5 2.02 -2.78 10.03
N ILE A 6 0.85 -3.42 10.04
CA ILE A 6 -0.02 -3.54 8.86
C ILE A 6 -0.99 -2.37 8.85
N GLN A 7 -0.92 -1.58 7.79
CA GLN A 7 -1.85 -0.48 7.51
C GLN A 7 -2.82 -0.93 6.43
N VAL A 8 -4.11 -0.63 6.58
CA VAL A 8 -5.15 -1.00 5.61
C VAL A 8 -5.82 0.26 5.09
N CYS A 9 -5.87 0.41 3.77
CA CYS A 9 -6.59 1.51 3.15
C CYS A 9 -8.09 1.20 3.16
N SER A 10 -8.89 1.99 3.87
CA SER A 10 -10.36 1.85 3.91
C SER A 10 -11.03 2.16 2.57
N ILE A 11 -10.35 2.87 1.67
CA ILE A 11 -10.91 3.28 0.37
C ILE A 11 -10.79 2.18 -0.68
N CYS A 12 -9.66 1.46 -0.72
CA CYS A 12 -9.38 0.46 -1.76
C CYS A 12 -9.06 -0.95 -1.22
N GLY A 13 -9.06 -1.14 0.10
CA GLY A 13 -8.87 -2.45 0.75
C GLY A 13 -7.44 -3.02 0.70
N VAL A 14 -6.49 -2.30 0.10
CA VAL A 14 -5.09 -2.70 0.02
C VAL A 14 -4.45 -2.62 1.42
N LYS A 15 -3.67 -3.64 1.77
CA LYS A 15 -2.89 -3.69 3.00
C LYS A 15 -1.42 -3.43 2.70
N ILE A 16 -0.77 -2.60 3.50
CA ILE A 16 0.66 -2.34 3.46
C ILE A 16 1.26 -2.85 4.76
N GLN A 17 2.12 -3.85 4.67
CA GLN A 17 2.88 -4.37 5.78
C GLN A 17 4.25 -3.69 5.80
N LYS A 18 4.49 -2.86 6.82
CA LYS A 18 5.81 -2.26 7.01
C LYS A 18 6.77 -3.31 7.57
N LEU A 19 7.83 -3.58 6.81
CA LEU A 19 8.90 -4.50 7.18
C LEU A 19 10.21 -3.72 7.27
N ILE A 20 11.13 -4.19 8.10
CA ILE A 20 12.50 -3.64 8.15
C ILE A 20 13.15 -3.96 6.79
N GLY A 21 13.41 -2.93 6.00
CA GLY A 21 13.88 -3.06 4.62
C GLY A 21 12.87 -2.53 3.61
N GLN A 22 11.90 -3.36 3.19
CA GLN A 22 10.95 -2.99 2.14
C GLN A 22 9.50 -3.28 2.54
N ASP A 23 8.63 -2.30 2.33
CA ASP A 23 7.19 -2.44 2.52
C ASP A 23 6.59 -3.47 1.55
N MET A 24 5.81 -4.40 2.10
CA MET A 24 5.07 -5.39 1.33
C MET A 24 3.62 -4.93 1.16
N VAL A 25 3.15 -4.90 -0.08
CA VAL A 25 1.77 -4.57 -0.43
C VAL A 25 0.99 -5.85 -0.69
N ILE A 26 -0.18 -5.95 -0.07
CA ILE A 26 -1.09 -7.08 -0.19
C ILE A 26 -2.40 -6.54 -0.76
N PHE A 27 -2.69 -6.91 -2.00
CA PHE A 27 -3.97 -6.62 -2.64
C PHE A 27 -5.05 -7.57 -2.13
N SER A 28 -6.32 -7.20 -2.29
CA SER A 28 -7.47 -8.05 -1.95
C SER A 28 -7.50 -9.34 -2.78
N THR A 29 -6.96 -9.29 -3.99
CA THR A 29 -6.86 -10.42 -4.92
C THR A 29 -5.49 -10.42 -5.61
N GLY A 30 -4.88 -11.60 -5.76
CA GLY A 30 -3.63 -11.78 -6.49
C GLY A 30 -2.37 -11.74 -5.64
N ALA A 31 -1.22 -11.61 -6.30
CA ALA A 31 0.09 -11.67 -5.66
C ALA A 31 0.40 -10.44 -4.81
N LYS A 32 1.16 -10.66 -3.74
CA LYS A 32 1.77 -9.59 -2.95
C LYS A 32 2.81 -8.85 -3.81
N SER A 33 2.99 -7.57 -3.58
CA SER A 33 3.82 -6.71 -4.43
C SER A 33 4.46 -5.57 -3.66
N THR A 34 5.08 -4.62 -4.38
CA THR A 34 5.76 -3.46 -3.78
C THR A 34 4.87 -2.21 -3.82
N ARG A 35 5.31 -1.14 -3.12
CA ARG A 35 4.66 0.17 -3.21
C ARG A 35 4.69 0.76 -4.61
N GLU A 36 5.69 0.44 -5.45
CA GLU A 36 5.72 0.93 -6.84
C GLU A 36 4.56 0.34 -7.64
N VAL A 37 4.32 -0.97 -7.50
CA VAL A 37 3.21 -1.65 -8.18
C VAL A 37 1.87 -1.15 -7.66
N LEU A 38 1.76 -0.88 -6.35
CA LEU A 38 0.59 -0.23 -5.75
C LEU A 38 0.30 1.13 -6.39
N TYR A 39 1.35 1.93 -6.57
CA TYR A 39 1.22 3.25 -7.17
C TYR A 39 0.69 3.16 -8.60
N GLN A 40 1.31 2.31 -9.42
CA GLN A 40 0.95 2.13 -10.83
C GLN A 40 -0.47 1.59 -11.02
N ARG A 41 -0.90 0.62 -10.20
CA ARG A 41 -2.19 -0.07 -10.42
C ARG A 41 -3.36 0.57 -9.71
N VAL A 42 -3.14 1.20 -8.57
CA VAL A 42 -4.22 1.69 -7.69
C VAL A 42 -4.08 3.17 -7.44
N CYS A 43 -2.95 3.64 -6.92
CA CYS A 43 -2.84 5.04 -6.48
C CYS A 43 -3.04 6.03 -7.62
N GLN A 44 -2.62 5.73 -8.85
CA GLN A 44 -2.90 6.58 -10.00
C GLN A 44 -4.39 6.92 -10.16
N HIS A 45 -5.29 6.03 -9.73
CA HIS A 45 -6.74 6.19 -9.85
C HIS A 45 -7.43 6.64 -8.55
N VAL A 46 -6.81 6.44 -7.37
CA VAL A 46 -7.45 6.69 -6.07
C VAL A 46 -6.71 7.66 -5.15
N LYS A 47 -5.54 8.19 -5.55
CA LYS A 47 -4.72 9.13 -4.75
C LYS A 47 -5.48 10.41 -4.36
N ASP A 48 -6.38 10.85 -5.22
CA ASP A 48 -7.14 12.08 -5.05
C ASP A 48 -8.39 11.88 -4.16
N ARG A 49 -8.68 10.63 -3.75
CA ARG A 49 -9.78 10.36 -2.82
C ARG A 49 -9.39 10.74 -1.38
N PRO A 50 -10.21 11.54 -0.69
CA PRO A 50 -10.00 11.83 0.73
C PRO A 50 -9.91 10.53 1.55
N GLY A 51 -8.92 10.44 2.44
CA GLY A 51 -8.73 9.27 3.30
C GLY A 51 -7.96 8.09 2.67
N CYS A 52 -7.55 8.15 1.40
CA CYS A 52 -6.66 7.14 0.85
C CYS A 52 -5.26 7.26 1.47
N ILE A 53 -4.75 6.19 2.10
CA ILE A 53 -3.40 6.18 2.70
C ILE A 53 -2.29 5.89 1.67
N ASN A 54 -2.66 5.49 0.47
CA ASN A 54 -1.72 5.09 -0.58
C ASN A 54 -1.25 6.31 -1.41
N LYS A 55 -0.74 7.36 -0.76
CA LYS A 55 -0.37 8.61 -1.44
C LYS A 55 1.11 8.70 -1.82
N GLU A 56 1.96 7.89 -1.21
CA GLU A 56 3.41 7.94 -1.42
C GLU A 56 3.84 6.86 -2.40
N GLY A 57 3.99 7.24 -3.67
CA GLY A 57 4.48 6.38 -4.74
C GLY A 57 6.00 6.28 -4.85
N ARG A 58 6.72 7.21 -4.24
CA ARG A 58 8.18 7.27 -4.17
C ARG A 58 8.51 8.26 -3.05
N THR A 59 9.03 7.80 -1.94
CA THR A 59 9.94 8.63 -1.17
C THR A 59 11.22 8.70 -2.00
N ASN A 60 11.50 9.89 -2.54
CA ASN A 60 12.85 10.22 -2.97
C ASN A 60 13.70 10.51 -1.73
#